data_AF-A0A0U5B4S6-F1
#
_entry.id   AF-A0A0U5B4S6-F1
#
_cell.length_a   1.000
_cell.length_b   1.000
_cell.length_c   1.000
_cell.angle_alpha   90.00
_cell.angle_beta   90.00
_cell.angle_gamma   90.00
#
_symmetry.space_group_name_H-M   'P 1'
#
loop_
_entity.id
_entity.type
_entity.pdbx_description
1 polymer ?
#
loop_
_entity_poly.entity_id
_entity_poly.type
_entity_poly.pdbx_seq_one_letter_code
_entity_poly.pdbx_strand_id
1 'polypeptide(L)'
;MLKNSLGLVCDPVGGLVEVPCIVRNGLHAITALAAADMALAGVKSMIPPDEVIQVMHEVGTEMPASLRETGIGGLAGTPTGKALREKIFNKSKG
;
A
#
# COMPACT_ATOMS: atom_id res chain seq x y z
N MET A 1 -12.40 4.02 5.76
CA MET A 1 -11.25 3.95 4.84
C MET A 1 -9.94 3.67 5.57
N LEU A 2 -9.41 4.60 6.38
CA LEU A 2 -8.06 4.52 6.97
C LEU A 2 -7.73 3.21 7.69
N LYS A 3 -8.67 2.67 8.47
CA LYS A 3 -8.52 1.38 9.16
C LYS A 3 -8.15 0.22 8.23
N ASN A 4 -8.63 0.24 6.99
CA ASN A 4 -8.41 -0.83 6.01
C ASN A 4 -7.04 -0.72 5.32
N SER A 5 -6.33 0.38 5.51
CA SER A 5 -5.00 0.64 4.93
C SER A 5 -3.90 0.64 5.99
N LEU A 6 -4.21 0.28 7.24
CA LEU A 6 -3.27 0.25 8.34
C LEU A 6 -2.22 -0.84 8.13
N GLY A 7 -0.93 -0.50 8.24
CA GLY A 7 0.18 -1.43 8.00
C GLY A 7 0.40 -1.83 6.55
N LEU A 8 -0.21 -1.12 5.59
CA LEU A 8 -0.08 -1.43 4.18
C LEU A 8 1.37 -1.18 3.69
N VAL A 9 2.09 -2.26 3.43
CA VAL A 9 3.45 -2.25 2.88
C VAL A 9 3.49 -1.51 1.54
N CYS A 10 4.53 -0.71 1.32
CA CYS A 10 4.80 -0.05 0.05
C CYS A 10 6.15 -0.53 -0.46
N ASP A 11 6.20 -1.62 -1.24
CA ASP A 11 7.45 -2.04 -1.89
C ASP A 11 7.14 -2.60 -3.27
N PRO A 12 6.98 -1.71 -4.28
CA PRO A 12 6.40 -2.08 -5.56
C PRO A 12 7.42 -2.78 -6.48
N VAL A 13 6.90 -3.57 -7.41
CA VAL A 13 7.71 -4.37 -8.33
C VAL A 13 8.62 -3.46 -9.15
N GLY A 14 9.92 -3.78 -9.16
CA GLY A 14 10.92 -3.00 -9.89
C GLY A 14 11.16 -1.58 -9.34
N GLY A 15 10.59 -1.22 -8.19
CA GLY A 15 10.61 0.17 -7.69
C GLY A 15 9.74 1.13 -8.51
N LEU A 16 8.83 0.60 -9.32
CA LEU A 16 7.97 1.38 -10.22
C LEU A 16 6.59 1.59 -9.62
N VAL A 17 5.94 2.71 -9.93
CA VAL A 17 4.59 3.05 -9.43
C VAL A 17 3.49 2.36 -10.26
N GLU A 18 3.65 1.06 -10.52
CA GLU A 18 2.72 0.28 -11.35
C GLU A 18 2.09 -0.87 -10.56
N VAL A 19 2.89 -1.84 -10.15
CA VAL A 19 2.43 -3.04 -9.44
C VAL A 19 2.87 -2.97 -7.98
N PRO A 20 1.96 -2.94 -6.99
CA PRO A 20 0.50 -3.07 -7.09
C PRO A 20 -0.26 -1.72 -7.14
N CYS A 21 0.46 -0.61 -7.32
CA CYS A 21 -0.05 0.74 -7.11
C CYS A 21 -1.34 1.07 -7.88
N ILE A 22 -1.44 0.65 -9.14
CA ILE A 22 -2.61 0.90 -10.00
C ILE A 22 -3.85 0.18 -9.45
N VAL A 23 -3.72 -1.10 -9.13
CA VAL A 23 -4.82 -1.90 -8.56
C VAL A 23 -5.21 -1.38 -7.18
N ARG A 24 -4.21 -1.01 -6.37
CA ARG A 24 -4.43 -0.42 -5.04
C ARG A 24 -5.23 0.87 -5.12
N ASN A 25 -4.96 1.74 -6.09
CA ASN A 25 -5.72 2.98 -6.29
C ASN A 25 -7.21 2.70 -6.56
N GLY A 26 -7.51 1.77 -7.49
CA GLY A 26 -8.88 1.38 -7.79
C GLY A 26 -9.63 0.82 -6.57
N LEU A 27 -8.99 -0.05 -5.80
CA LEU A 27 -9.58 -0.62 -4.58
C LEU A 27 -9.80 0.42 -3.48
N HIS A 28 -8.87 1.37 -3.32
CA HIS A 28 -9.03 2.47 -2.36
C HIS A 28 -10.15 3.42 -2.75
N ALA A 29 -10.36 3.70 -4.04
CA ALA A 29 -11.48 4.51 -4.51
C ALA A 29 -12.83 3.86 -4.16
N ILE A 30 -12.97 2.55 -4.41
CA ILE A 30 -14.18 1.78 -4.06
C ILE A 30 -14.38 1.77 -2.54
N THR A 31 -13.31 1.54 -1.77
CA THR A 31 -13.37 1.52 -0.30
C THR A 31 -13.74 2.89 0.28
N ALA A 32 -13.29 3.98 -0.35
CA ALA A 32 -13.63 5.33 0.05
C ALA A 32 -15.12 5.61 -0.17
N LEU A 33 -15.66 5.24 -1.34
CA LEU A 33 -17.08 5.40 -1.65
C LEU A 33 -17.95 4.59 -0.67
N ALA A 34 -17.65 3.31 -0.49
CA ALA A 34 -18.37 2.47 0.47
C ALA A 34 -18.30 3.00 1.91
N ALA A 35 -17.15 3.58 2.32
CA ALA A 35 -17.02 4.21 3.63
C ALA A 35 -17.88 5.47 3.77
N ALA A 36 -18.03 6.26 2.71
CA ALA A 36 -18.92 7.42 2.70
C ALA A 36 -20.39 6.98 2.80
N ASP A 37 -20.80 5.98 2.03
CA ASP A 37 -22.16 5.43 2.08
C ASP A 37 -22.50 4.89 3.47
N MET A 38 -21.59 4.15 4.11
CA MET A 38 -21.75 3.68 5.48
C MET A 38 -21.90 4.84 6.47
N ALA A 39 -21.10 5.90 6.34
CA ALA A 39 -21.20 7.06 7.20
C ALA A 39 -22.56 7.79 7.04
N LEU A 40 -23.03 7.95 5.80
CA LEU A 40 -24.34 8.54 5.50
C LEU A 40 -25.50 7.67 6.00
N ALA A 41 -25.35 6.35 5.98
CA ALA A 41 -26.31 5.40 6.56
C ALA A 41 -26.31 5.38 8.10
N GLY A 42 -25.49 6.21 8.75
CA GLY A 42 -25.41 6.31 10.21
C GLY A 42 -24.56 5.23 10.88
N VAL A 43 -23.77 4.47 10.11
CA VAL A 43 -22.82 3.50 10.67
C VAL A 43 -21.74 4.26 11.43
N LYS A 44 -21.66 4.01 12.75
CA LYS A 44 -20.69 4.66 13.61
C LYS A 44 -19.38 3.88 13.65
N SER A 45 -18.29 4.61 13.59
CA SER A 45 -16.96 4.07 13.85
C SER A 45 -16.77 3.85 15.36
N MET A 46 -16.49 2.62 15.77
CA MET A 46 -16.24 2.29 17.20
C MET A 46 -14.95 2.92 17.75
N ILE A 47 -13.97 3.16 16.87
CA ILE A 47 -12.69 3.80 17.21
C ILE A 47 -12.68 5.19 16.58
N PRO A 48 -12.43 6.27 17.35
CA PRO A 48 -12.33 7.63 16.84
C PRO A 48 -11.27 7.77 15.73
N PRO A 49 -11.47 8.69 14.76
CA PRO A 49 -10.51 8.91 13.68
C PRO A 49 -9.10 9.28 14.17
N ASP A 50 -8.98 10.06 15.24
CA ASP A 50 -7.70 10.52 15.77
C ASP A 50 -6.85 9.35 16.30
N GLU A 51 -7.48 8.39 16.99
CA GLU A 51 -6.82 7.16 17.43
C GLU A 51 -6.35 6.31 16.26
N VAL A 52 -7.15 6.22 15.17
CA VAL A 52 -6.74 5.51 13.96
C VAL A 52 -5.50 6.16 13.33
N ILE A 53 -5.45 7.49 13.29
CA ILE A 53 -4.31 8.24 12.74
C ILE A 53 -3.06 8.02 13.61
N GLN A 54 -3.21 8.03 14.94
CA GLN A 54 -2.13 7.75 15.87
C GLN A 54 -1.55 6.35 15.64
N VAL A 55 -2.40 5.32 15.58
CA VAL A 55 -1.94 3.94 15.32
C VAL A 55 -1.33 3.80 13.93
N MET A 56 -1.83 4.53 12.91
CA MET A 56 -1.21 4.55 11.59
C MET A 56 0.23 5.08 11.64
N HIS A 57 0.50 6.10 12.46
CA HIS A 57 1.85 6.61 12.67
C HIS A 57 2.75 5.59 13.37
N GLU A 58 2.28 5.01 14.48
CA GLU A 58 3.02 4.00 15.25
C GLU A 58 3.39 2.79 14.40
N VAL A 59 2.42 2.22 13.68
CA VAL A 59 2.70 1.08 12.77
C VAL A 59 3.65 1.47 11.64
N GLY A 60 3.55 2.70 11.14
CA GLY A 60 4.46 3.21 10.11
C GLY A 60 5.91 3.35 10.59
N THR A 61 6.12 3.77 11.84
CA THR A 61 7.47 3.93 12.42
C THR A 61 8.09 2.59 12.79
N GLU A 62 7.29 1.63 13.25
CA GLU A 62 7.72 0.26 13.55
C GLU A 62 8.00 -0.58 12.28
N MET A 63 7.51 -0.15 11.11
CA MET A 63 7.68 -0.90 9.88
C MET A 63 9.17 -1.08 9.52
N PRO A 64 9.62 -2.32 9.22
CA PRO A 64 10.97 -2.57 8.75
C PRO A 64 11.31 -1.71 7.53
N ALA A 65 12.55 -1.19 7.46
CA ALA A 65 12.98 -0.35 6.35
C ALA A 65 12.79 -1.06 4.99
N SER A 66 13.02 -2.37 4.92
CA SER A 66 12.84 -3.19 3.69
C SER A 66 11.40 -3.24 3.17
N LEU A 67 10.40 -2.79 3.95
CA LEU A 67 8.99 -2.74 3.57
C LEU A 67 8.53 -1.30 3.27
N ARG A 68 9.45 -0.33 3.31
CA ARG A 68 9.22 1.11 3.12
C ARG A 68 9.92 1.63 1.86
N GLU A 69 9.39 1.26 0.71
CA GLU A 69 9.71 1.82 -0.61
C GLU A 69 11.20 1.72 -0.96
N THR A 70 11.75 0.54 -0.71
CA THR A 70 13.17 0.24 -0.94
C THR A 70 13.41 -0.56 -2.23
N GLY A 71 12.37 -1.17 -2.78
CA GLY A 71 12.43 -2.02 -3.96
C GLY A 71 13.18 -3.34 -3.75
N ILE A 72 13.34 -3.79 -2.49
CA ILE A 72 14.06 -5.01 -2.11
C ILE A 72 13.24 -6.02 -1.30
N GLY A 73 12.16 -5.60 -0.65
CA GLY A 73 11.25 -6.42 0.16
C GLY A 73 9.85 -6.52 -0.46
N GLY A 74 8.82 -6.75 0.36
CA GLY A 74 7.42 -6.81 -0.11
C GLY A 74 7.21 -7.57 -1.43
N LEU A 75 6.55 -6.92 -2.40
CA LEU A 75 6.33 -7.50 -3.73
C LEU A 75 7.59 -7.44 -4.62
N ALA A 76 8.42 -6.41 -4.46
CA ALA A 76 9.68 -6.25 -5.20
C ALA A 76 10.67 -7.40 -4.96
N GLY A 77 10.70 -7.91 -3.72
CA GLY A 77 11.59 -8.95 -3.24
C GLY A 77 11.18 -10.37 -3.63
N THR A 78 9.97 -10.56 -4.17
CA THR A 78 9.51 -11.86 -4.67
C THR A 78 10.36 -12.34 -5.84
N PRO A 79 10.49 -13.66 -6.08
CA PRO A 79 11.24 -14.18 -7.23
C PRO A 79 10.78 -13.57 -8.56
N THR A 80 9.46 -13.45 -8.74
CA THR A 80 8.86 -12.82 -9.93
C THR A 80 9.16 -11.31 -9.98
N GLY A 81 9.07 -10.60 -8.85
CA GLY A 81 9.36 -9.17 -8.79
C GLY A 81 10.81 -8.85 -9.19
N LYS A 82 11.76 -9.66 -8.70
CA LYS A 82 13.18 -9.58 -9.07
C LYS A 82 13.41 -9.87 -10.55
N ALA A 83 12.83 -10.95 -11.07
CA ALA A 83 12.96 -11.30 -12.49
C ALA A 83 12.36 -10.24 -13.42
N LEU A 84 11.23 -9.61 -13.04
CA LEU A 84 10.63 -8.50 -13.79
C LEU A 84 11.52 -7.26 -13.76
N ARG A 85 12.08 -6.92 -12.60
CA ARG A 85 13.05 -5.82 -12.46
C ARG A 85 14.22 -6.00 -13.43
N GLU A 86 14.84 -7.18 -13.43
CA GLU A 86 15.96 -7.49 -14.33
C GLU A 86 15.57 -7.34 -15.81
N LYS A 87 14.41 -7.86 -16.22
CA LYS A 87 13.92 -7.73 -17.60
C LYS A 87 13.73 -6.28 -18.04
N ILE A 88 13.21 -5.43 -17.16
CA ILE A 88 12.96 -4.01 -17.44
C ILE A 88 14.28 -3.26 -17.58
N PHE A 89 15.20 -3.41 -16.62
CA PHE A 89 16.44 -2.63 -16.58
C PHE A 89 17.55 -3.19 -17.48
N ASN A 90 17.57 -4.48 -17.80
CA ASN A 90 18.53 -5.05 -18.75
C ASN A 90 18.14 -4.79 -20.21
N LYS A 91 16.85 -4.57 -20.52
CA LYS A 91 16.42 -4.13 -21.87
C LYS A 91 16.88 -2.71 -22.21
N SER A 92 17.13 -1.84 -21.23
CA SER A 92 17.55 -0.44 -21.46
C SER A 92 19.05 -0.28 -21.77
N LYS A 93 19.82 -1.38 -21.79
CA LYS A 93 21.28 -1.38 -22.05
C LYS A 93 21.65 -1.93 -23.44
N GLY A 94 20.68 -2.15 -24.33
CA GLY A 94 20.88 -2.63 -25.70
C GLY A 94 20.43 -1.62 -26.73
#